data_AF-A0A529LY53-F1
#
_entry.id   AF-A0A529LY53-F1
#
_cell.length_a   1.000
_cell.length_b   1.000
_cell.length_c   1.000
_cell.angle_alpha   90.00
_cell.angle_beta   90.00
_cell.angle_gamma   90.00
#
_symmetry.space_group_name_H-M   'P 1'
#
loop_
_entity.id
_entity.type
_entity.pdbx_description
1 polymer ?
#
loop_
_entity_poly.entity_id
_entity_poly.type
_entity_poly.pdbx_seq_one_letter_code
_entity_poly.pdbx_strand_id
1 'polypeptide(L)'
;DRLDEVVPIVKTAMEERKMVEWDKDDLDAVKILKVDVLALGMLTCLKRAFTLLTDHYPGARDPFGRPYVLATLPEEHEDVYAMIQRADTLGVFQIESRAQMSMLPRLKPENFYDLVIEVAIVRPGPIQGDMVHPYLRRRQGKEAVHYPSLALKKILGKTLGVPLFQEQAMKIAIVAGGFRPGEADELRRAMATFKRTGTIGNYRQRMIDGMVGNGYDKEFAERCFKQIEGFGEYGFPESHAASFALLV
;
A
#
# COMPACT_ATOMS: atom_id res chain seq x y z
N ASP A 1 31.70 -1.26 -17.72
CA ASP A 1 32.76 -2.08 -17.09
C ASP A 1 32.24 -3.48 -16.82
N ARG A 2 33.12 -4.47 -16.78
CA ARG A 2 32.71 -5.83 -16.42
C ARG A 2 32.45 -5.89 -14.91
N LEU A 3 31.52 -6.73 -14.49
CA LEU A 3 31.14 -6.82 -13.06
C LEU A 3 32.31 -7.21 -12.16
N ASP A 4 33.20 -8.08 -12.66
CA ASP A 4 34.39 -8.58 -11.94
C ASP A 4 35.55 -7.56 -11.86
N GLU A 5 35.46 -6.43 -12.56
CA GLU A 5 36.39 -5.30 -12.41
C GLU A 5 35.94 -4.33 -11.30
N VAL A 6 34.69 -4.46 -10.85
CA VAL A 6 34.05 -3.52 -9.92
C VAL A 6 33.79 -4.14 -8.56
N VAL A 7 33.39 -5.41 -8.51
CA VAL A 7 33.04 -6.12 -7.27
C VAL A 7 33.54 -7.57 -7.30
N PRO A 8 34.06 -8.12 -6.17
CA PRO A 8 34.40 -9.53 -6.08
C PRO A 8 33.20 -10.43 -6.40
N ILE A 9 33.42 -11.43 -7.25
CA ILE A 9 32.43 -12.45 -7.61
C ILE A 9 32.85 -13.78 -7.03
N VAL A 10 31.97 -14.39 -6.23
CA VAL A 10 32.21 -15.70 -5.62
C VAL A 10 31.22 -16.72 -6.16
N LYS A 11 31.67 -17.98 -6.23
CA LYS A 11 30.79 -19.11 -6.52
C LYS A 11 29.93 -19.39 -5.29
N THR A 12 28.67 -19.73 -5.53
CA THR A 12 27.80 -20.25 -4.46
C THR A 12 27.95 -21.77 -4.35
N ALA A 13 27.21 -22.40 -3.43
CA ALA A 13 27.16 -23.86 -3.32
C ALA A 13 26.59 -24.56 -4.57
N MET A 14 25.85 -23.83 -5.43
CA MET A 14 25.40 -24.35 -6.72
C MET A 14 26.38 -23.92 -7.82
N GLU A 15 26.90 -24.89 -8.58
CA GLU A 15 27.98 -24.69 -9.55
C GLU A 15 27.71 -23.59 -10.58
N GLU A 16 26.48 -23.52 -11.08
CA GLU A 16 26.02 -22.54 -12.08
C GLU A 16 25.63 -21.18 -11.48
N ARG A 17 25.70 -21.01 -10.16
CA ARG A 17 25.32 -19.75 -9.49
C ARG A 17 26.54 -19.02 -8.94
N LYS A 18 26.63 -17.76 -9.32
CA LYS A 18 27.61 -16.80 -8.82
C LYS A 18 26.88 -15.72 -8.03
N MET A 19 27.54 -15.17 -7.03
CA MET A 19 27.07 -14.00 -6.29
C MET A 19 28.17 -12.96 -6.20
N VAL A 20 27.78 -11.71 -6.08
CA VAL A 20 28.68 -10.63 -5.66
C VAL A 20 28.74 -10.61 -4.13
N GLU A 21 29.85 -10.17 -3.55
CA GLU A 21 30.01 -10.13 -2.08
C GLU A 21 29.22 -8.99 -1.41
N TRP A 22 28.90 -7.94 -2.16
CA TRP A 22 28.17 -6.77 -1.68
C TRP A 22 26.67 -7.05 -1.56
N ASP A 23 26.06 -6.50 -0.51
CA ASP A 23 24.62 -6.61 -0.33
C ASP A 23 23.87 -5.59 -1.20
N LYS A 24 22.54 -5.55 -1.08
CA LYS A 24 21.71 -4.66 -1.91
C LYS A 24 22.02 -3.18 -1.65
N ASP A 25 22.32 -2.81 -0.41
CA ASP A 25 22.47 -1.42 0.02
C ASP A 25 23.84 -0.91 -0.43
N ASP A 26 24.86 -1.78 -0.40
CA ASP A 26 26.18 -1.54 -0.97
C ASP A 26 26.11 -1.31 -2.50
N LEU A 27 25.38 -2.17 -3.22
CA LEU A 27 25.20 -2.05 -4.67
C LEU A 27 24.48 -0.76 -5.06
N ASP A 28 23.48 -0.34 -4.27
CA ASP A 28 22.77 0.93 -4.46
C ASP A 28 23.70 2.13 -4.22
N ALA A 29 24.60 2.06 -3.23
CA ALA A 29 25.56 3.12 -2.92
C ALA A 29 26.54 3.39 -4.08
N VAL A 30 26.93 2.34 -4.81
CA VAL A 30 27.77 2.44 -6.02
C VAL A 30 26.98 2.57 -7.32
N LYS A 31 25.64 2.71 -7.24
CA LYS A 31 24.72 2.92 -8.36
C LYS A 31 24.76 1.78 -9.40
N ILE A 32 24.95 0.54 -8.95
CA ILE A 32 24.85 -0.64 -9.82
C ILE A 32 23.37 -1.00 -10.00
N LEU A 33 22.95 -1.28 -11.24
CA LEU A 33 21.58 -1.71 -11.52
C LEU A 33 21.30 -3.06 -10.84
N LYS A 34 20.18 -3.11 -10.11
CA LYS A 34 19.68 -4.27 -9.42
C LYS A 34 18.27 -4.61 -9.88
N VAL A 35 17.98 -5.91 -10.03
CA VAL A 35 16.65 -6.43 -10.31
C VAL A 35 16.33 -7.52 -9.30
N ASP A 36 15.31 -7.28 -8.46
CA ASP A 36 14.83 -8.28 -7.51
C ASP A 36 13.88 -9.26 -8.20
N VAL A 37 14.26 -10.54 -8.24
CA VAL A 37 13.42 -11.61 -8.78
C VAL A 37 12.73 -12.33 -7.63
N LEU A 38 11.51 -11.88 -7.31
CA LEU A 38 10.67 -12.53 -6.30
C LEU A 38 9.77 -13.59 -6.92
N ALA A 39 9.75 -14.78 -6.32
CA ALA A 39 8.80 -15.83 -6.69
C ALA A 39 7.48 -15.64 -5.92
N LEU A 40 6.47 -15.06 -6.56
CA LEU A 40 5.13 -14.94 -5.99
C LEU A 40 4.27 -16.15 -6.38
N GLY A 41 4.02 -17.05 -5.42
CA GLY A 41 3.26 -18.28 -5.64
C GLY A 41 1.88 -18.06 -6.26
N MET A 42 1.24 -16.92 -5.96
CA MET A 42 -0.06 -16.57 -6.54
C MET A 42 -0.02 -16.41 -8.06
N LEU A 43 1.06 -15.88 -8.63
CA LEU A 43 1.19 -15.76 -10.09
C LEU A 43 1.25 -17.14 -10.75
N THR A 44 1.91 -18.11 -10.11
CA THR A 44 1.89 -19.51 -10.55
C THR A 44 0.48 -20.11 -10.44
N CYS A 45 -0.25 -19.81 -9.36
CA CYS A 45 -1.63 -20.24 -9.18
C CYS A 45 -2.54 -19.68 -10.29
N LEU A 46 -2.50 -18.37 -10.55
CA LEU A 46 -3.24 -17.72 -11.63
C LEU A 46 -2.91 -18.32 -13.00
N LYS A 47 -1.63 -18.52 -13.31
CA LYS A 47 -1.22 -19.17 -14.56
C LYS A 47 -1.89 -20.53 -14.73
N ARG A 48 -1.87 -21.37 -13.69
CA ARG A 48 -2.50 -22.71 -13.73
C ARG A 48 -4.02 -22.59 -13.85
N ALA A 49 -4.64 -21.64 -13.18
CA ALA A 49 -6.08 -21.38 -13.28
C ALA A 49 -6.49 -20.99 -14.71
N PHE A 50 -5.75 -20.10 -15.38
CA PHE A 50 -6.01 -19.76 -16.78
C PHE A 50 -5.81 -20.93 -17.73
N THR A 51 -4.80 -21.79 -17.49
CA THR A 51 -4.62 -23.03 -18.24
C THR A 51 -5.86 -23.94 -18.09
N LEU A 52 -6.31 -24.18 -16.86
CA LEU A 52 -7.51 -24.99 -16.61
C LEU A 52 -8.77 -24.38 -17.24
N LEU A 53 -8.93 -23.05 -17.17
CA LEU A 53 -10.03 -22.36 -17.82
C LEU A 53 -10.01 -22.59 -19.34
N THR A 54 -8.83 -22.51 -19.94
CA THR A 54 -8.64 -22.72 -21.38
C THR A 54 -8.95 -24.15 -21.81
N ASP A 55 -8.50 -25.12 -21.03
CA ASP A 55 -8.58 -26.55 -21.32
C ASP A 55 -10.00 -27.11 -21.12
N HIS A 56 -10.70 -26.66 -20.06
CA HIS A 56 -12.00 -27.21 -19.67
C HIS A 56 -13.20 -26.35 -20.09
N TYR A 57 -12.99 -25.05 -20.35
CA TYR A 57 -14.04 -24.11 -20.74
C TYR A 57 -13.64 -23.35 -22.00
N PRO A 58 -13.60 -24.01 -23.18
CA PRO A 58 -13.09 -23.40 -24.41
C PRO A 58 -13.90 -22.18 -24.88
N GLY A 59 -15.14 -22.02 -24.41
CA GLY A 59 -15.98 -20.84 -24.65
C GLY A 59 -15.64 -19.62 -23.78
N ALA A 60 -14.87 -19.79 -22.69
CA ALA A 60 -14.38 -18.69 -21.88
C ALA A 60 -13.21 -18.01 -22.58
N ARG A 61 -13.53 -16.96 -23.33
CA ARG A 61 -12.61 -16.19 -24.17
C ARG A 61 -12.88 -14.71 -24.03
N ASP A 62 -11.84 -13.91 -24.24
CA ASP A 62 -11.98 -12.47 -24.31
C ASP A 62 -12.85 -12.03 -25.53
N PRO A 63 -13.20 -10.73 -25.64
CA PRO A 63 -14.03 -10.24 -26.75
C PRO A 63 -13.47 -10.48 -28.17
N PHE A 64 -12.20 -10.88 -28.28
CA PHE A 64 -11.51 -11.18 -29.54
C PHE A 64 -11.31 -12.69 -29.76
N GLY A 65 -11.89 -13.55 -28.91
CA GLY A 65 -11.80 -15.00 -29.02
C GLY A 65 -10.49 -15.60 -28.50
N ARG A 66 -9.67 -14.84 -27.76
CA ARG A 66 -8.39 -15.30 -27.21
C ARG A 66 -8.58 -15.88 -25.80
N PRO A 67 -7.72 -16.83 -25.37
CA PRO A 67 -7.72 -17.28 -23.98
C PRO A 67 -7.56 -16.12 -23.02
N TYR A 68 -8.33 -16.11 -21.93
CA TYR A 68 -8.17 -15.10 -20.90
C TYR A 68 -6.79 -15.18 -20.27
N VAL A 69 -6.20 -14.01 -20.11
CA VAL A 69 -5.04 -13.73 -19.25
C VAL A 69 -5.40 -12.61 -18.29
N LEU A 70 -4.57 -12.39 -17.27
CA LEU A 70 -4.81 -11.36 -16.25
C LEU A 70 -5.13 -9.98 -16.86
N ALA A 71 -4.39 -9.56 -17.90
CA ALA A 71 -4.57 -8.25 -18.56
C ALA A 71 -5.85 -8.13 -19.42
N THR A 72 -6.58 -9.23 -19.62
CA THR A 72 -7.79 -9.28 -20.47
C THR A 72 -9.04 -9.71 -19.70
N LEU A 73 -8.90 -10.02 -18.41
CA LEU A 73 -10.05 -10.31 -17.57
C LEU A 73 -10.93 -9.05 -17.46
N PRO A 74 -12.25 -9.21 -17.42
CA PRO A 74 -13.15 -8.11 -17.06
C PRO A 74 -12.75 -7.53 -15.70
N GLU A 75 -12.72 -6.19 -15.59
CA GLU A 75 -12.19 -5.50 -14.40
C GLU A 75 -13.07 -5.68 -13.16
N GLU A 76 -14.39 -5.74 -13.32
CA GLU A 76 -15.33 -5.80 -12.19
C GLU A 76 -16.48 -6.76 -12.49
N HIS A 77 -16.81 -7.60 -11.51
CA HIS A 77 -17.94 -8.52 -11.58
C HIS A 77 -18.65 -8.56 -10.22
N GLU A 78 -19.95 -8.31 -10.19
CA GLU A 78 -20.73 -8.18 -8.95
C GLU A 78 -20.63 -9.43 -8.05
N ASP A 79 -20.63 -10.63 -8.66
CA ASP A 79 -20.52 -11.89 -7.92
C ASP A 79 -19.21 -12.04 -7.14
N VAL A 80 -18.11 -11.47 -7.64
CA VAL A 80 -16.80 -11.48 -6.96
C VAL A 80 -16.88 -10.63 -5.70
N TYR A 81 -17.41 -9.42 -5.80
CA TYR A 81 -17.63 -8.56 -4.64
C TYR A 81 -18.61 -9.18 -3.65
N ALA A 82 -19.70 -9.79 -4.12
CA ALA A 82 -20.67 -10.46 -3.26
C ALA A 82 -20.02 -11.62 -2.47
N MET A 83 -19.14 -12.41 -3.09
CA MET A 83 -18.35 -13.44 -2.42
C MET A 83 -17.42 -12.84 -1.36
N ILE A 84 -16.67 -11.81 -1.74
CA ILE A 84 -15.75 -11.10 -0.85
C ILE A 84 -16.49 -10.51 0.36
N GLN A 85 -17.64 -9.87 0.17
CA GLN A 85 -18.45 -9.29 1.25
C GLN A 85 -18.96 -10.33 2.26
N ARG A 86 -19.14 -11.59 1.85
CA ARG A 86 -19.48 -12.72 2.74
C ARG A 86 -18.26 -13.30 3.48
N ALA A 87 -17.07 -12.76 3.22
CA ALA A 87 -15.79 -13.30 3.66
C ALA A 87 -15.52 -14.73 3.19
N ASP A 88 -16.05 -15.11 2.02
CA ASP A 88 -15.76 -16.40 1.39
C ASP A 88 -14.48 -16.30 0.55
N THR A 89 -13.36 -16.06 1.23
CA THR A 89 -12.09 -15.65 0.61
C THR A 89 -10.93 -16.59 0.92
N LEU A 90 -11.21 -17.82 1.35
CA LEU A 90 -10.17 -18.84 1.50
C LEU A 90 -9.50 -19.13 0.15
N GLY A 91 -8.18 -18.95 0.08
CA GLY A 91 -7.42 -19.08 -1.17
C GLY A 91 -7.44 -17.84 -2.05
N VAL A 92 -8.10 -16.75 -1.64
CA VAL A 92 -8.03 -15.46 -2.32
C VAL A 92 -6.86 -14.66 -1.76
N PHE A 93 -5.96 -14.27 -2.66
CA PHE A 93 -4.70 -13.62 -2.30
C PHE A 93 -4.91 -12.34 -1.47
N GLN A 94 -4.03 -12.09 -0.49
CA GLN A 94 -4.07 -10.96 0.46
C GLN A 94 -5.26 -10.90 1.44
N ILE A 95 -6.42 -11.47 1.12
CA ILE A 95 -7.66 -11.30 1.89
C ILE A 95 -8.22 -12.61 2.49
N GLU A 96 -7.42 -13.67 2.54
CA GLU A 96 -7.78 -14.97 3.15
C GLU A 96 -7.54 -15.08 4.67
N SER A 97 -6.74 -14.18 5.25
CA SER A 97 -6.39 -14.29 6.67
C SER A 97 -7.59 -14.03 7.58
N ARG A 98 -7.61 -14.58 8.79
CA ARG A 98 -8.71 -14.34 9.76
C ARG A 98 -8.97 -12.85 10.02
N ALA A 99 -7.92 -12.05 10.10
CA ALA A 99 -8.05 -10.61 10.31
C ALA A 99 -8.77 -9.94 9.12
N GLN A 100 -8.39 -10.30 7.89
CA GLN A 100 -9.02 -9.82 6.66
C GLN A 100 -10.47 -10.32 6.54
N MET A 101 -10.71 -11.62 6.70
CA MET A 101 -12.05 -12.20 6.66
C MET A 101 -13.00 -11.57 7.69
N SER A 102 -12.51 -11.17 8.87
CA SER A 102 -13.33 -10.46 9.86
C SER A 102 -13.66 -9.01 9.47
N MET A 103 -12.86 -8.42 8.57
CA MET A 103 -12.98 -7.05 8.09
C MET A 103 -13.93 -6.93 6.90
N LEU A 104 -13.88 -7.87 5.97
CA LEU A 104 -14.65 -7.83 4.72
C LEU A 104 -16.17 -7.57 4.89
N PRO A 105 -16.90 -8.22 5.83
CA PRO A 105 -18.34 -7.95 6.01
C PRO A 105 -18.62 -6.56 6.60
N ARG A 106 -17.61 -5.93 7.20
CA ARG A 106 -17.68 -4.59 7.78
C ARG A 106 -17.31 -3.50 6.78
N LEU A 107 -16.30 -3.74 5.95
CA LEU A 107 -15.83 -2.82 4.91
C LEU A 107 -16.77 -2.82 3.69
N LYS A 108 -17.30 -3.99 3.35
CA LYS A 108 -18.15 -4.25 2.18
C LYS A 108 -17.57 -3.66 0.88
N PRO A 109 -16.53 -4.28 0.31
CA PRO A 109 -15.97 -3.83 -0.96
C PRO A 109 -17.01 -3.90 -2.08
N GLU A 110 -17.16 -2.84 -2.86
CA GLU A 110 -18.11 -2.75 -3.99
C GLU A 110 -17.43 -2.37 -5.31
N ASN A 111 -16.15 -2.01 -5.27
CA ASN A 111 -15.35 -1.64 -6.43
C ASN A 111 -13.87 -1.93 -6.17
N PHE A 112 -13.05 -1.81 -7.21
CA PHE A 112 -11.62 -2.08 -7.16
C PHE A 112 -10.90 -1.26 -6.08
N TYR A 113 -11.26 0.02 -5.92
CA TYR A 113 -10.60 0.89 -4.95
C TYR A 113 -10.86 0.46 -3.50
N ASP A 114 -12.00 -0.16 -3.22
CA ASP A 114 -12.26 -0.73 -1.89
C ASP A 114 -11.32 -1.90 -1.59
N LEU A 115 -10.91 -2.69 -2.59
CA LEU A 115 -9.90 -3.74 -2.43
C LEU A 115 -8.50 -3.14 -2.17
N VAL A 116 -8.17 -2.03 -2.83
CA VAL A 116 -6.93 -1.27 -2.55
C VAL A 116 -6.89 -0.86 -1.07
N ILE A 117 -8.02 -0.41 -0.53
CA ILE A 117 -8.14 -0.06 0.89
C ILE A 117 -8.05 -1.31 1.78
N GLU A 118 -8.74 -2.40 1.47
CA GLU A 118 -8.72 -3.64 2.25
C GLU A 118 -7.30 -4.19 2.40
N VAL A 119 -6.55 -4.24 1.30
CA VAL A 119 -5.15 -4.68 1.28
C VAL A 119 -4.26 -3.78 2.15
N ALA A 120 -4.60 -2.50 2.29
CA ALA A 120 -3.80 -1.53 3.05
C ALA A 120 -4.19 -1.43 4.54
N ILE A 121 -5.49 -1.56 4.87
CA ILE A 121 -6.02 -1.15 6.17
C ILE A 121 -5.79 -2.18 7.29
N VAL A 122 -5.75 -3.48 6.97
CA VAL A 122 -5.56 -4.56 7.96
C VAL A 122 -4.06 -4.82 8.17
N ARG A 123 -3.37 -3.83 8.76
CA ARG A 123 -1.91 -3.84 8.98
C ARG A 123 -1.53 -3.20 10.32
N PRO A 124 -0.35 -3.52 10.89
CA PRO A 124 0.08 -2.94 12.16
C PRO A 124 0.07 -1.40 12.19
N GLY A 125 0.50 -0.72 11.12
CA GLY A 125 0.52 0.75 11.05
C GLY A 125 -0.86 1.39 11.22
N PRO A 126 -1.82 1.12 10.33
CA PRO A 126 -3.19 1.62 10.46
C PRO A 126 -3.88 1.25 11.77
N ILE A 127 -3.57 0.08 12.34
CA ILE A 127 -4.10 -0.34 13.66
C ILE A 127 -3.51 0.52 14.77
N GLN A 128 -2.19 0.71 14.80
CA GLN A 128 -1.50 1.54 15.81
C GLN A 128 -1.83 3.03 15.69
N GLY A 129 -2.04 3.51 14.46
CA GLY A 129 -2.42 4.89 14.16
C GLY A 129 -3.91 5.19 14.33
N ASP A 130 -4.70 4.27 14.88
CA ASP A 130 -6.15 4.39 15.09
C ASP A 130 -6.93 4.82 13.82
N MET A 131 -6.57 4.23 12.67
CA MET A 131 -7.16 4.57 11.36
C MET A 131 -8.34 3.66 11.00
N VAL A 132 -8.30 2.40 11.45
CA VAL A 132 -9.27 1.35 11.06
C VAL A 132 -10.68 1.69 11.52
N HIS A 133 -10.85 2.04 12.80
CA HIS A 133 -12.17 2.28 13.37
C HIS A 133 -12.86 3.53 12.81
N PRO A 134 -12.20 4.70 12.69
CA PRO A 134 -12.79 5.87 12.04
C PRO A 134 -13.21 5.59 10.60
N TYR A 135 -12.37 4.91 9.82
CA TYR A 135 -12.68 4.58 8.42
C TYR A 135 -13.95 3.71 8.34
N LEU A 136 -14.03 2.64 9.14
CA LEU A 136 -15.19 1.74 9.15
C LEU A 136 -16.47 2.42 9.59
N ARG A 137 -16.44 3.25 10.65
CA ARG A 137 -17.65 3.95 11.10
C ARG A 137 -18.19 4.86 10.01
N ARG A 138 -17.31 5.57 9.30
CA ARG A 138 -17.67 6.43 8.17
C ARG A 138 -18.20 5.63 6.99
N ARG A 139 -17.52 4.53 6.64
CA ARG A 139 -17.95 3.61 5.56
C ARG A 139 -19.34 3.03 5.84
N GLN A 140 -19.64 2.73 7.10
CA GLN A 140 -20.93 2.19 7.54
C GLN A 140 -22.01 3.27 7.77
N GLY A 141 -21.71 4.55 7.51
CA GLY A 141 -22.64 5.66 7.76
C GLY A 141 -22.92 5.93 9.25
N LYS A 142 -22.13 5.37 10.16
CA LYS A 142 -22.24 5.57 11.63
C LYS A 142 -21.58 6.86 12.11
N GLU A 143 -20.72 7.45 11.30
CA GLU A 143 -20.02 8.70 11.56
C GLU A 143 -20.02 9.53 10.27
N ALA A 144 -20.42 10.80 10.35
CA ALA A 144 -20.37 11.70 9.20
C ALA A 144 -18.91 12.04 8.85
N VAL A 145 -18.58 12.07 7.56
CA VAL A 145 -17.24 12.45 7.12
C VAL A 145 -17.10 13.96 7.17
N HIS A 146 -16.18 14.45 8.01
CA HIS A 146 -15.82 15.86 8.09
C HIS A 146 -14.44 16.11 7.44
N TYR A 147 -14.35 17.15 6.62
CA TYR A 147 -13.10 17.61 6.02
C TYR A 147 -12.83 19.04 6.45
N PRO A 148 -11.70 19.34 7.14
CA PRO A 148 -11.40 20.69 7.60
C PRO A 148 -11.16 21.71 6.46
N SER A 149 -10.85 21.24 5.25
CA SER A 149 -10.69 22.10 4.08
C SER A 149 -10.99 21.36 2.78
N LEU A 150 -11.29 22.12 1.71
CA LEU A 150 -11.44 21.57 0.37
C LEU A 150 -10.15 20.88 -0.12
N ALA A 151 -8.99 21.39 0.29
CA ALA A 151 -7.70 20.81 -0.07
C ALA A 151 -7.53 19.41 0.55
N LEU A 152 -7.87 19.25 1.84
CA LEU A 152 -7.86 17.94 2.49
C LEU A 152 -8.93 16.99 1.95
N LYS A 153 -10.10 17.51 1.53
CA LYS A 153 -11.12 16.71 0.84
C LYS A 153 -10.59 16.12 -0.47
N LYS A 154 -9.78 16.86 -1.24
CA LYS A 154 -9.15 16.35 -2.47
C LYS A 154 -8.15 15.23 -2.20
N ILE A 155 -7.48 15.23 -1.04
CA ILE A 155 -6.46 14.23 -0.67
C ILE A 155 -7.10 12.98 -0.04
N LEU A 156 -8.04 13.18 0.88
CA LEU A 156 -8.63 12.14 1.72
C LEU A 156 -10.04 11.73 1.31
N GLY A 157 -10.53 12.26 0.19
CA GLY A 157 -11.90 12.02 -0.31
C GLY A 157 -12.18 10.54 -0.46
N LYS A 158 -11.30 9.84 -1.18
CA LYS A 158 -11.43 8.40 -1.46
C LYS A 158 -11.26 7.50 -0.22
N THR A 159 -10.64 8.02 0.84
CA THR A 159 -10.39 7.28 2.09
C THR A 159 -11.23 7.84 3.25
N LEU A 160 -12.36 8.50 2.93
CA LEU A 160 -13.34 8.98 3.91
C LEU A 160 -12.72 9.84 5.03
N GLY A 161 -11.77 10.71 4.68
CA GLY A 161 -11.13 11.62 5.64
C GLY A 161 -10.11 10.95 6.56
N VAL A 162 -9.69 9.71 6.28
CA VAL A 162 -8.65 8.99 7.02
C VAL A 162 -7.41 8.86 6.12
N PRO A 163 -6.21 9.31 6.53
CA PRO A 163 -5.00 9.05 5.77
C PRO A 163 -4.65 7.57 5.91
N LEU A 164 -4.76 6.80 4.82
CA LEU A 164 -4.47 5.36 4.80
C LEU A 164 -3.21 5.01 3.99
N PHE A 165 -2.74 5.94 3.15
CA PHE A 165 -1.58 5.74 2.29
C PHE A 165 -0.46 6.72 2.58
N GLN A 166 0.78 6.30 2.34
CA GLN A 166 1.97 7.12 2.54
C GLN A 166 1.92 8.41 1.68
N GLU A 167 1.45 8.32 0.44
CA GLU A 167 1.32 9.46 -0.47
C GLU A 167 0.31 10.50 0.06
N GLN A 168 -0.75 10.06 0.76
CA GLN A 168 -1.69 10.98 1.39
C GLN A 168 -1.06 11.70 2.57
N ALA A 169 -0.34 10.98 3.43
CA ALA A 169 0.43 11.54 4.54
C ALA A 169 1.40 12.63 4.05
N MET A 170 2.15 12.37 2.98
CA MET A 170 3.08 13.35 2.41
C MET A 170 2.35 14.58 1.83
N LYS A 171 1.23 14.38 1.15
CA LYS A 171 0.40 15.49 0.63
C LYS A 171 -0.18 16.34 1.77
N ILE A 172 -0.55 15.75 2.90
CA ILE A 172 -1.02 16.49 4.09
C ILE A 172 0.12 17.33 4.67
N ALA A 173 1.34 16.77 4.81
CA ALA A 173 2.48 17.52 5.31
C ALA A 173 2.79 18.76 4.44
N ILE A 174 2.68 18.63 3.11
CA ILE A 174 2.90 19.75 2.18
C ILE A 174 1.75 20.76 2.26
N VAL A 175 0.51 20.31 2.06
CA VAL A 175 -0.66 21.20 1.87
C VAL A 175 -1.16 21.79 3.18
N ALA A 176 -1.17 21.01 4.26
CA ALA A 176 -1.64 21.45 5.56
C ALA A 176 -0.48 21.87 6.47
N GLY A 177 0.63 21.13 6.49
CA GLY A 177 1.81 21.45 7.31
C GLY A 177 2.74 22.52 6.72
N GLY A 178 2.55 22.91 5.46
CA GLY A 178 3.40 23.89 4.79
C GLY A 178 4.84 23.41 4.57
N PHE A 179 5.04 22.11 4.39
CA PHE A 179 6.34 21.53 4.05
C PHE A 179 6.64 21.75 2.57
N ARG A 180 7.90 22.03 2.24
CA ARG A 180 8.38 21.91 0.86
C ARG A 180 8.43 20.43 0.46
N PRO A 181 8.32 20.08 -0.84
CA PRO A 181 8.38 18.68 -1.27
C PRO A 181 9.62 17.92 -0.79
N GLY A 182 10.79 18.57 -0.75
CA GLY A 182 12.02 17.98 -0.21
C GLY A 182 11.94 17.70 1.30
N GLU A 183 11.36 18.62 2.08
CA GLU A 183 11.18 18.46 3.53
C GLU A 183 10.18 17.34 3.85
N ALA A 184 9.16 17.15 3.01
CA ALA A 184 8.20 16.06 3.16
C ALA A 184 8.87 14.69 2.92
N ASP A 185 9.79 14.58 1.96
CA ASP A 185 10.56 13.36 1.75
C ASP A 185 11.63 13.14 2.85
N GLU A 186 12.20 14.20 3.41
CA GLU A 186 13.04 14.12 4.62
C GLU A 186 12.23 13.60 5.82
N LEU A 187 11.01 14.11 6.02
CA LEU A 187 10.07 13.60 7.03
C LEU A 187 9.81 12.10 6.80
N ARG A 188 9.49 11.70 5.56
CA ARG A 188 9.27 10.30 5.19
C ARG A 188 10.45 9.39 5.56
N ARG A 189 11.67 9.83 5.26
CA ARG A 189 12.91 9.08 5.57
C ARG A 189 13.18 9.05 7.07
N ALA A 190 13.04 10.17 7.76
CA ALA A 190 13.24 10.26 9.21
C ALA A 190 12.32 9.28 9.95
N MET A 191 11.07 9.16 9.48
CA MET A 191 10.08 8.25 10.03
C MET A 191 10.42 6.76 9.86
N ALA A 192 11.06 6.37 8.77
CA ALA A 192 11.57 4.99 8.61
C ALA A 192 12.70 4.66 9.60
N THR A 193 13.46 5.67 10.04
CA THR A 193 14.57 5.52 10.99
C THR A 193 14.18 5.80 12.45
N PHE A 194 12.88 5.94 12.72
CA PHE A 194 12.27 6.42 13.97
C PHE A 194 12.90 5.87 15.26
N LYS A 195 13.16 4.56 15.33
CA LYS A 195 13.73 3.92 16.54
C LYS A 195 15.20 4.27 16.81
N ARG A 196 15.94 4.79 15.82
CA ARG A 196 17.41 4.94 15.91
C ARG A 196 17.88 6.38 16.14
N THR A 197 17.10 7.40 15.78
CA THR A 197 17.66 8.75 15.57
C THR A 197 17.06 9.88 16.42
N GLY A 198 15.90 9.71 17.06
CA GLY A 198 15.35 10.70 18.03
C GLY A 198 14.98 12.08 17.45
N THR A 199 15.01 12.26 16.13
CA THR A 199 14.81 13.55 15.43
C THR A 199 13.33 13.96 15.26
N ILE A 200 12.39 13.14 15.74
CA ILE A 200 10.96 13.29 15.44
C ILE A 200 10.30 14.51 16.10
N GLY A 201 10.79 14.93 17.27
CA GLY A 201 10.20 16.06 18.01
C GLY A 201 10.20 17.36 17.20
N ASN A 202 11.27 17.59 16.43
CA ASN A 202 11.39 18.78 15.58
C ASN A 202 10.36 18.77 14.44
N TYR A 203 10.18 17.62 13.79
CA TYR A 203 9.20 17.47 12.72
C TYR A 203 7.76 17.52 13.22
N ARG A 204 7.48 16.94 14.39
CA ARG A 204 6.18 17.03 15.07
C ARG A 204 5.79 18.48 15.28
N GLN A 205 6.66 19.24 15.93
CA GLN A 205 6.41 20.64 16.24
C GLN A 205 6.23 21.45 14.94
N ARG A 206 7.14 21.27 13.96
CA ARG A 206 7.08 21.95 12.67
C ARG A 206 5.78 21.69 11.90
N MET A 207 5.26 20.46 11.93
CA MET A 207 4.02 20.10 11.26
C MET A 207 2.80 20.67 11.98
N ILE A 208 2.74 20.55 13.30
CA ILE A 208 1.63 21.09 14.09
C ILE A 208 1.56 22.61 13.93
N ASP A 209 2.69 23.31 14.07
CA ASP A 209 2.74 24.77 13.94
C ASP A 209 2.37 25.22 12.52
N GLY A 210 2.81 24.47 11.51
CA GLY A 210 2.44 24.73 10.12
C GLY A 210 0.93 24.56 9.87
N MET A 211 0.32 23.50 10.43
CA MET A 211 -1.12 23.27 10.32
C MET A 211 -1.93 24.33 11.09
N VAL A 212 -1.53 24.66 12.31
CA VAL A 212 -2.20 25.70 13.09
C VAL A 212 -2.07 27.07 12.40
N GLY A 213 -0.89 27.40 11.87
CA GLY A 213 -0.66 28.62 11.09
C GLY A 213 -1.51 28.69 9.81
N ASN A 214 -1.91 27.55 9.24
CA ASN A 214 -2.81 27.44 8.10
C ASN A 214 -4.30 27.36 8.48
N GLY A 215 -4.65 27.58 9.76
CA GLY A 215 -6.03 27.64 10.25
C GLY A 215 -6.65 26.29 10.60
N TYR A 216 -5.87 25.23 10.75
CA TYR A 216 -6.35 23.94 11.23
C TYR A 216 -6.34 23.87 12.76
N ASP A 217 -7.31 23.15 13.34
CA ASP A 217 -7.37 22.91 14.77
C ASP A 217 -6.13 22.13 15.27
N LYS A 218 -5.62 22.49 16.44
CA LYS A 218 -4.41 21.88 17.01
C LYS A 218 -4.59 20.39 17.27
N GLU A 219 -5.73 19.96 17.81
CA GLU A 219 -5.98 18.53 18.04
C GLU A 219 -6.06 17.76 16.72
N PHE A 220 -6.61 18.38 15.67
CA PHE A 220 -6.61 17.80 14.34
C PHE A 220 -5.17 17.63 13.81
N ALA A 221 -4.33 18.65 13.96
CA ALA A 221 -2.93 18.58 13.55
C ALA A 221 -2.15 17.49 14.32
N GLU A 222 -2.37 17.37 15.62
CA GLU A 222 -1.77 16.32 16.45
C GLU A 222 -2.22 14.92 16.04
N ARG A 223 -3.51 14.73 15.75
CA ARG A 223 -4.04 13.47 15.22
C ARG A 223 -3.43 13.13 13.86
N CYS A 224 -3.32 14.10 12.96
CA CYS A 224 -2.66 13.90 11.66
C CYS A 224 -1.20 13.49 11.83
N PHE A 225 -0.45 14.12 12.74
CA PHE A 225 0.93 13.73 12.98
C PHE A 225 1.03 12.32 13.57
N LYS A 226 0.21 11.96 14.57
CA LYS A 226 0.18 10.61 15.14
C LYS A 226 -0.16 9.53 14.10
N GLN A 227 -1.09 9.85 13.21
CA GLN A 227 -1.42 9.00 12.07
C GLN A 227 -0.22 8.84 11.15
N ILE A 228 0.43 9.95 10.81
CA ILE A 228 1.66 9.97 10.04
C ILE A 228 2.71 9.08 10.72
N GLU A 229 3.00 9.23 12.02
CA GLU A 229 3.97 8.40 12.76
C GLU A 229 3.79 6.89 12.53
N GLY A 230 2.54 6.39 12.50
CA GLY A 230 2.23 4.99 12.21
C GLY A 230 2.68 4.50 10.82
N PHE A 231 2.87 5.42 9.85
CA PHE A 231 3.40 5.11 8.51
C PHE A 231 4.92 4.96 8.49
N GLY A 232 5.66 5.40 9.50
CA GLY A 232 7.12 5.28 9.52
C GLY A 232 7.59 3.83 9.45
N GLU A 233 6.92 2.94 10.20
CA GLU A 233 7.26 1.51 10.23
C GLU A 233 6.45 0.67 9.22
N TYR A 234 5.24 1.10 8.85
CA TYR A 234 4.28 0.25 8.09
C TYR A 234 3.56 0.99 6.97
N GLY A 235 4.07 2.16 6.57
CA GLY A 235 3.43 2.97 5.58
C GLY A 235 3.33 2.24 4.25
N PHE A 236 2.12 2.12 3.74
CA PHE A 236 1.86 1.35 2.53
C PHE A 236 1.59 2.30 1.36
N PRO A 237 2.38 2.24 0.29
CA PRO A 237 2.14 3.04 -0.89
C PRO A 237 0.82 2.66 -1.56
N GLU A 238 0.02 3.65 -1.97
CA GLU A 238 -1.25 3.45 -2.67
C GLU A 238 -1.03 2.67 -3.98
N SER A 239 0.04 2.99 -4.70
CA SER A 239 0.45 2.30 -5.94
C SER A 239 0.77 0.82 -5.72
N HIS A 240 1.42 0.50 -4.61
CA HIS A 240 1.76 -0.87 -4.25
C HIS A 240 0.52 -1.65 -3.81
N ALA A 241 -0.38 -1.01 -3.06
CA ALA A 241 -1.68 -1.57 -2.72
C ALA A 241 -2.52 -1.89 -3.96
N ALA A 242 -2.59 -0.96 -4.91
CA ALA A 242 -3.32 -1.16 -6.15
C ALA A 242 -2.74 -2.33 -6.97
N SER A 243 -1.42 -2.45 -7.03
CA SER A 243 -0.76 -3.55 -7.75
C SER A 243 -1.09 -4.92 -7.18
N PHE A 244 -1.21 -5.04 -5.84
CA PHE A 244 -1.63 -6.29 -5.21
C PHE A 244 -3.14 -6.53 -5.25
N ALA A 245 -3.95 -5.48 -5.15
CA ALA A 245 -5.40 -5.58 -5.27
C ALA A 245 -5.83 -6.10 -6.64
N LEU A 246 -5.04 -5.86 -7.70
CA LEU A 246 -5.27 -6.43 -9.03
C LEU A 246 -5.16 -7.97 -9.08
N LEU A 247 -4.50 -8.57 -8.08
CA LEU A 247 -4.33 -10.03 -7.98
C LEU A 247 -5.36 -10.69 -7.05
N VAL A 248 -6.31 -9.91 -6.53
CA VAL A 248 -7.44 -10.35 -5.69
C VAL A 248 -8.61 -10.67 -6.61
#